data_AF-D6REA0-F1
#
_entry.id   AF-D6REA0-F1
#
_cell.length_a   1.000
_cell.length_b   1.000
_cell.length_c   1.000
_cell.angle_alpha   90.00
_cell.angle_beta   90.00
_cell.angle_gamma   90.00
#
_symmetry.space_group_name_H-M   'P 1'
#
loop_
_entity.id
_entity.type
_entity.pdbx_description
1 polymer ?
#
loop_
_entity_poly.entity_id
_entity_poly.type
_entity_poly.pdbx_seq_one_letter_code
_entity_poly.pdbx_strand_id
1 'polypeptide(L)'
;MAAPMLRWGCRGRRWAFARVDGGSCHRRGAPTGSTSNQIRGESSVAQQPLHTAQKTRKGEHKWAAVVGLEIHAQISSNSKLFSGSQVRFSAPPNSLVSFFDASLPGTLPVLNRRCVEAAVMTGLALNCHINKKSLFDRKHYFYADLPAGYQITQQRLPIAVNGSLIYGVCAGKKQSQVIPKTVRIKQIQLEQDSGKSLHDNLRSQTLIDLNRAEGQLRVDANISVHHPGEPLGVRTEVKNLNSIRFLAKAIDYEIQRQINELENGGEILNETRSFHHKLGCTMSMRDKEGKQDYRFMPEPNLPPLVLYDATSLPAGADPQQVINIDQIRETLPELPSVTREKLVQQYGMLLEHSFTLLNEVGLLEFFQNVIKETRAEPKKVTSWVLNTFLGYLKQQNLAVSESPVTPSALAELLDLLDSRTISSSAAKQVFEELWKREGKTPGQIVSEKQLELMQDQGALEQLCHSVMEAHPQVVMDVKNRNPRAINKLIGLVRKATQSRADPVMIKEILEKKLSL
;
A
#
# COMPACT_ATOMS: atom_id res chain seq x y z
N MET A 1 0.24 0.44 32.71
CA MET A 1 1.55 0.86 33.26
C MET A 1 2.13 1.92 32.34
N ALA A 2 2.50 3.08 32.90
CA ALA A 2 2.68 4.35 32.20
C ALA A 2 3.93 4.42 31.31
N ALA A 3 3.80 5.05 30.14
CA ALA A 3 4.89 5.39 29.22
C ALA A 3 5.42 6.80 29.52
N PRO A 4 6.75 7.05 29.55
CA PRO A 4 7.28 8.40 29.72
C PRO A 4 7.42 9.12 28.37
N MET A 5 6.82 10.31 28.29
CA MET A 5 7.04 11.33 27.27
C MET A 5 8.44 11.97 27.42
N LEU A 6 9.18 12.12 26.33
CA LEU A 6 10.40 12.94 26.27
C LEU A 6 10.11 14.23 25.48
N ARG A 7 10.14 15.36 26.20
CA ARG A 7 10.19 16.72 25.63
C ARG A 7 11.63 17.08 25.29
N TRP A 8 11.86 17.66 24.11
CA TRP A 8 13.13 18.32 23.77
C TRP A 8 12.92 19.82 23.68
N GLY A 9 13.66 20.56 24.51
CA GLY A 9 13.71 22.01 24.55
C GLY A 9 14.82 22.57 23.66
N CYS A 10 14.46 23.60 22.88
CA CYS A 10 15.39 24.42 22.11
C CYS A 10 16.28 25.28 23.03
N ARG A 11 17.57 25.39 22.70
CA ARG A 11 18.36 26.62 22.90
C ARG A 11 19.27 26.82 21.69
N GLY A 12 19.14 27.99 21.08
CA GLY A 12 19.91 28.38 19.89
C GLY A 12 21.29 28.94 20.19
N ARG A 13 22.01 29.24 19.11
CA ARG A 13 22.98 30.35 18.96
C ARG A 13 23.21 30.59 17.47
N ARG A 14 23.08 31.86 17.07
CA ARG A 14 23.52 32.47 15.78
C ARG A 14 25.02 32.73 15.83
N TRP A 15 25.73 32.70 14.70
CA TRP A 15 26.78 33.63 14.19
C TRP A 15 27.01 33.23 12.71
N ALA A 16 26.61 34.02 11.70
CA ALA A 16 27.28 35.18 11.08
C ALA A 16 28.35 34.82 10.01
N PHE A 17 28.21 35.45 8.85
CA PHE A 17 28.93 35.30 7.58
C PHE A 17 30.40 35.71 7.61
N ALA A 18 31.22 35.14 6.71
CA ALA A 18 32.29 35.85 6.01
C ALA A 18 32.64 35.15 4.67
N ARG A 19 32.61 35.91 3.57
CA ARG A 19 33.30 35.65 2.29
C ARG A 19 34.74 36.12 2.40
N VAL A 20 35.67 35.47 1.71
CA VAL A 20 36.84 36.12 1.09
C VAL A 20 37.14 35.43 -0.25
N ASP A 21 37.40 36.28 -1.25
CA ASP A 21 37.68 36.02 -2.66
C ASP A 21 39.07 35.44 -2.97
N GLY A 22 39.20 34.90 -4.20
CA GLY A 22 40.25 35.34 -5.12
C GLY A 22 41.43 34.39 -5.38
N GLY A 23 41.65 34.03 -6.65
CA GLY A 23 42.93 33.50 -7.11
C GLY A 23 42.87 32.73 -8.43
N SER A 24 43.03 33.42 -9.56
CA SER A 24 43.18 32.86 -10.91
C SER A 24 44.65 32.51 -11.26
N CYS A 25 44.84 31.96 -12.48
CA CYS A 25 46.07 31.76 -13.28
C CYS A 25 46.67 30.33 -13.18
N HIS A 26 47.07 29.62 -14.26
CA HIS A 26 47.39 29.97 -15.64
C HIS A 26 47.28 28.77 -16.61
N ARG A 27 47.13 29.10 -17.90
CA ARG A 27 47.25 28.25 -19.10
C ARG A 27 48.66 27.69 -19.32
N ARG A 28 48.75 26.57 -20.05
CA ARG A 28 49.67 26.19 -21.18
C ARG A 28 49.15 24.81 -21.66
N GLY A 29 48.93 24.46 -22.92
CA GLY A 29 49.50 24.86 -24.21
C GLY A 29 49.95 23.56 -24.92
N ALA A 30 49.29 23.20 -26.03
CA ALA A 30 49.57 22.00 -26.85
C ALA A 30 50.77 22.18 -27.80
N PRO A 31 51.26 21.08 -28.42
CA PRO A 31 51.39 20.99 -29.90
C PRO A 31 51.06 19.56 -30.43
N THR A 32 50.21 19.33 -31.44
CA THR A 32 50.34 19.35 -32.94
C THR A 32 51.29 18.34 -33.61
N GLY A 33 50.77 17.60 -34.61
CA GLY A 33 51.48 16.93 -35.73
C GLY A 33 51.01 15.48 -35.99
N SER A 34 49.98 15.21 -36.82
CA SER A 34 49.93 15.01 -38.29
C SER A 34 50.69 13.78 -38.85
N THR A 35 49.97 12.83 -39.46
CA THR A 35 50.23 12.32 -40.83
C THR A 35 49.09 11.41 -41.33
N SER A 36 48.79 11.58 -42.62
CA SER A 36 47.80 10.92 -43.47
C SER A 36 48.19 9.49 -43.91
N ASN A 37 47.20 8.66 -44.25
CA ASN A 37 47.19 7.94 -45.53
C ASN A 37 45.81 7.39 -45.90
N GLN A 38 45.40 7.67 -47.14
CA GLN A 38 44.25 7.11 -47.85
C GLN A 38 44.61 5.77 -48.50
N ILE A 39 43.70 4.80 -48.49
CA ILE A 39 43.55 3.80 -49.57
C ILE A 39 42.05 3.59 -49.85
N ARG A 40 41.73 3.50 -51.15
CA ARG A 40 40.41 3.43 -51.81
C ARG A 40 39.87 1.99 -51.94
N GLY A 41 38.54 1.89 -52.13
CA GLY A 41 37.80 0.79 -52.79
C GLY A 41 37.41 -0.33 -51.82
N GLU A 42 36.17 -0.84 -51.75
CA GLU A 42 35.23 -1.14 -52.83
C GLU A 42 33.76 -1.02 -52.40
N SER A 43 32.92 -0.80 -53.41
CA SER A 43 31.48 -0.65 -53.40
C SER A 43 30.71 -1.95 -53.13
N SER A 44 29.68 -1.90 -52.28
CA SER A 44 28.51 -2.78 -52.42
C SER A 44 27.22 -2.03 -52.08
N VAL A 45 26.30 -2.09 -53.04
CA VAL A 45 24.99 -1.46 -53.11
C VAL A 45 24.14 -1.81 -51.87
N ALA A 46 23.69 -0.79 -51.13
CA ALA A 46 22.62 -0.90 -50.15
C ALA A 46 21.56 0.16 -50.43
N GLN A 47 20.35 -0.32 -50.73
CA GLN A 47 19.15 0.48 -50.98
C GLN A 47 18.85 1.36 -49.77
N GLN A 48 18.83 2.68 -49.96
CA GLN A 48 18.32 3.63 -48.97
C GLN A 48 16.79 3.51 -48.89
N PRO A 49 16.18 3.29 -47.71
CA PRO A 49 14.79 3.63 -47.52
C PRO A 49 14.71 5.16 -47.38
N LEU A 50 13.89 5.80 -48.22
CA LEU A 50 13.45 7.17 -48.01
C LEU A 50 12.74 7.27 -46.66
N HIS A 51 13.47 7.71 -45.63
CA HIS A 51 12.87 8.25 -44.43
C HIS A 51 12.27 9.62 -44.77
N THR A 52 11.04 9.62 -45.28
CA THR A 52 10.17 10.80 -45.13
C THR A 52 10.03 11.06 -43.64
N ALA A 53 10.68 12.11 -43.17
CA ALA A 53 10.55 12.62 -41.81
C ALA A 53 9.08 12.94 -41.53
N GLN A 54 8.37 12.00 -40.92
CA GLN A 54 7.06 12.26 -40.35
C GLN A 54 7.27 13.19 -39.15
N LYS A 55 6.71 14.41 -39.25
CA LYS A 55 6.58 15.31 -38.10
C LYS A 55 5.89 14.57 -36.96
N THR A 56 6.57 14.47 -35.82
CA THR A 56 6.05 13.89 -34.58
C THR A 56 4.76 14.60 -34.18
N ARG A 57 3.72 13.80 -33.87
CA ARG A 57 2.43 14.31 -33.44
C ARG A 57 2.58 14.96 -32.05
N LYS A 58 1.95 16.13 -31.86
CA LYS A 58 1.87 16.82 -30.56
C LYS A 58 1.29 15.86 -29.51
N GLY A 59 2.14 15.34 -28.62
CA GLY A 59 1.73 14.50 -27.49
C GLY A 59 2.50 13.18 -27.32
N GLU A 60 3.38 12.80 -28.26
CA GLU A 60 4.27 11.64 -28.03
C GLU A 60 5.31 12.01 -26.96
N HIS A 61 5.28 11.30 -25.83
CA HIS A 61 6.32 11.43 -24.81
C HIS A 61 7.65 11.03 -25.45
N LYS A 62 8.58 11.99 -25.51
CA LYS A 62 9.95 11.79 -26.04
C LYS A 62 10.67 10.62 -25.37
N TRP A 63 10.33 10.33 -24.12
CA TRP A 63 10.91 9.25 -23.32
C TRP A 63 9.86 8.29 -22.79
N ALA A 64 10.19 7.00 -22.79
CA ALA A 64 9.43 5.93 -22.13
C ALA A 64 10.22 5.36 -20.94
N ALA A 65 9.57 5.28 -19.78
CA ALA A 65 10.14 4.69 -18.58
C ALA A 65 9.71 3.22 -18.42
N VAL A 66 10.64 2.37 -18.04
CA VAL A 66 10.40 0.97 -17.67
C VAL A 66 10.85 0.76 -16.23
N VAL A 67 9.96 0.21 -15.42
CA VAL A 67 10.18 -0.01 -13.99
C VAL A 67 9.96 -1.49 -13.68
N GLY A 68 10.95 -2.12 -13.04
CA GLY A 68 10.85 -3.44 -12.44
C GLY A 68 10.92 -3.34 -10.92
N LEU A 69 10.11 -4.12 -10.21
CA LEU A 69 10.13 -4.17 -8.74
C LEU A 69 10.69 -5.51 -8.28
N GLU A 70 11.59 -5.47 -7.32
CA GLU A 70 12.06 -6.62 -6.57
C GLU A 70 11.46 -6.53 -5.15
N ILE A 71 10.62 -7.50 -4.80
CA ILE A 71 9.82 -7.47 -3.57
C ILE A 71 10.24 -8.63 -2.68
N HIS A 72 10.65 -8.28 -1.47
CA HIS A 72 11.00 -9.22 -0.40
C HIS A 72 9.87 -9.20 0.63
N ALA A 73 9.19 -10.33 0.82
CA ALA A 73 8.09 -10.45 1.77
C ALA A 73 8.44 -11.49 2.84
N GLN A 74 8.31 -11.12 4.11
CA GLN A 74 8.54 -12.05 5.21
C GLN A 74 7.36 -13.03 5.30
N ILE A 75 7.66 -14.33 5.24
CA ILE A 75 6.65 -15.37 5.39
C ILE A 75 6.23 -15.46 6.86
N SER A 76 4.92 -15.49 7.09
CA SER A 76 4.37 -15.74 8.43
C SER A 76 4.45 -17.25 8.75
N SER A 77 5.44 -17.61 9.56
CA SER A 77 5.69 -18.96 10.05
C SER A 77 6.09 -18.94 11.53
N ASN A 78 5.90 -20.06 12.24
CA ASN A 78 6.28 -20.16 13.65
C ASN A 78 7.79 -20.30 13.85
N SER A 79 8.49 -20.90 12.89
CA SER A 79 9.94 -21.10 12.88
C SER A 79 10.59 -20.57 11.60
N LYS A 80 11.91 -20.37 11.62
CA LYS A 80 12.70 -19.87 10.49
C LYS A 80 12.67 -20.84 9.30
N LEU A 81 13.12 -20.38 8.13
CA LEU A 81 13.09 -21.13 6.88
C LEU A 81 13.95 -22.41 6.90
N PHE A 82 15.10 -22.36 7.59
CA PHE A 82 16.09 -23.45 7.61
C PHE A 82 16.46 -23.93 9.02
N SER A 83 15.79 -23.44 10.06
CA SER A 83 16.07 -23.82 11.46
C SER A 83 14.80 -23.82 12.32
N GLY A 84 14.86 -24.53 13.46
CA GLY A 84 13.76 -24.63 14.41
C GLY A 84 13.55 -23.38 15.30
N SER A 85 14.39 -22.35 15.16
CA SER A 85 14.27 -21.11 15.94
C SER A 85 12.94 -20.42 15.66
N GLN A 86 12.33 -19.86 16.70
CA GLN A 86 11.07 -19.13 16.57
C GLN A 86 11.24 -17.82 15.80
N VAL A 87 10.16 -17.37 15.15
CA VAL A 87 10.07 -16.07 14.48
C VAL A 87 9.17 -15.17 15.34
N ARG A 88 9.75 -14.17 16.01
CA ARG A 88 8.99 -13.22 16.84
C ARG A 88 9.55 -11.81 16.71
N PHE A 89 8.66 -10.84 16.58
CA PHE A 89 9.01 -9.43 16.58
C PHE A 89 9.40 -8.95 17.99
N SER A 90 10.33 -7.99 18.08
CA SER A 90 10.79 -7.37 19.33
C SER A 90 11.32 -8.35 20.39
N ALA A 91 11.87 -9.50 19.98
CA ALA A 91 12.58 -10.39 20.90
C ALA A 91 13.90 -9.76 21.36
N PRO A 92 14.41 -10.10 22.56
CA PRO A 92 15.74 -9.67 22.98
C PRO A 92 16.82 -10.05 21.94
N PRO A 93 17.85 -9.21 21.71
CA PRO A 93 18.85 -9.47 20.69
C PRO A 93 19.49 -10.85 20.83
N ASN A 94 19.61 -11.56 19.71
CA ASN A 94 20.16 -12.93 19.63
C ASN A 94 19.50 -13.99 20.53
N SER A 95 18.27 -13.77 21.02
CA SER A 95 17.57 -14.77 21.85
C SER A 95 16.84 -15.85 21.04
N LEU A 96 16.65 -15.64 19.73
CA LEU A 96 15.93 -16.55 18.82
C LEU A 96 16.89 -17.10 17.76
N VAL A 97 18.02 -17.64 18.21
CA VAL A 97 19.14 -18.06 17.38
C VAL A 97 19.49 -19.51 17.73
N SER A 98 19.46 -20.39 16.73
CA SER A 98 19.93 -21.77 16.84
C SER A 98 21.40 -21.87 16.44
N PHE A 99 22.01 -23.05 16.65
CA PHE A 99 23.37 -23.28 16.18
C PHE A 99 23.54 -23.12 14.66
N PHE A 100 22.51 -23.47 13.88
CA PHE A 100 22.51 -23.24 12.44
C PHE A 100 22.50 -21.74 12.12
N ASP A 101 21.66 -20.96 12.79
CA ASP A 101 21.56 -19.51 12.57
C ASP A 101 22.87 -18.78 12.88
N ALA A 102 23.56 -19.24 13.93
CA ALA A 102 24.89 -18.76 14.31
C ALA A 102 26.03 -19.37 13.46
N SER A 103 25.71 -20.24 12.50
CA SER A 103 26.65 -20.91 11.60
C SER A 103 27.76 -21.69 12.32
N LEU A 104 27.41 -22.40 13.41
CA LEU A 104 28.37 -23.27 14.07
C LEU A 104 28.77 -24.43 13.14
N PRO A 105 30.05 -24.82 13.12
CA PRO A 105 30.52 -25.94 12.30
C PRO A 105 29.74 -27.23 12.57
N GLY A 106 29.38 -27.94 11.49
CA GLY A 106 28.66 -29.23 11.56
C GLY A 106 27.13 -29.10 11.58
N THR A 107 26.57 -27.90 11.55
CA THR A 107 25.11 -27.70 11.46
C THR A 107 24.62 -27.79 10.01
N LEU A 108 23.38 -28.26 9.83
CA LEU A 108 22.75 -28.45 8.51
C LEU A 108 21.38 -27.74 8.45
N PRO A 109 20.97 -27.22 7.28
CA PRO A 109 19.68 -26.58 7.11
C PRO A 109 18.54 -27.61 7.10
N VAL A 110 17.39 -27.27 7.70
CA VAL A 110 16.16 -28.06 7.63
C VAL A 110 15.04 -27.19 7.09
N LEU A 111 14.56 -27.50 5.89
CA LEU A 111 13.55 -26.71 5.19
C LEU A 111 12.20 -26.70 5.92
N ASN A 112 11.62 -25.51 6.08
CA ASN A 112 10.33 -25.31 6.70
C ASN A 112 9.17 -25.57 5.72
N ARG A 113 8.37 -26.61 5.99
CA ARG A 113 7.18 -26.98 5.20
C ARG A 113 6.20 -25.81 5.01
N ARG A 114 5.87 -25.07 6.07
CA ARG A 114 4.90 -23.96 6.02
C ARG A 114 5.36 -22.86 5.07
N CYS A 115 6.67 -22.60 5.01
CA CYS A 115 7.24 -21.62 4.09
C CYS A 115 7.08 -22.04 2.63
N VAL A 116 7.27 -23.33 2.34
CA VAL A 116 7.05 -23.86 0.99
C VAL A 116 5.57 -23.77 0.61
N GLU A 117 4.66 -24.18 1.50
CA GLU A 117 3.21 -24.06 1.27
C GLU A 117 2.79 -22.61 1.02
N ALA A 118 3.33 -21.65 1.80
CA ALA A 118 3.08 -20.22 1.61
C ALA A 118 3.54 -19.72 0.24
N ALA A 119 4.71 -20.17 -0.22
CA ALA A 119 5.24 -19.77 -1.51
C ALA A 119 4.47 -20.41 -2.69
N VAL A 120 4.03 -21.67 -2.59
CA VAL A 120 3.13 -22.30 -3.57
C VAL A 120 1.79 -21.56 -3.60
N MET A 121 1.20 -21.30 -2.43
CA MET A 121 -0.06 -20.55 -2.30
C MET A 121 0.05 -19.17 -2.96
N THR A 122 1.15 -18.45 -2.73
CA THR A 122 1.40 -17.15 -3.35
C THR A 122 1.57 -17.27 -4.86
N GLY A 123 2.26 -18.30 -5.35
CA GLY A 123 2.39 -18.57 -6.78
C GLY A 123 1.04 -18.84 -7.45
N LEU A 124 0.18 -19.64 -6.83
CA LEU A 124 -1.17 -19.90 -7.32
C LEU A 124 -2.02 -18.62 -7.33
N ALA A 125 -1.97 -17.84 -6.25
CA ALA A 125 -2.69 -16.56 -6.13
C ALA A 125 -2.26 -15.51 -7.18
N LEU A 126 -1.01 -15.56 -7.62
CA LEU A 126 -0.43 -14.68 -8.65
C LEU A 126 -0.43 -15.32 -10.05
N ASN A 127 -1.23 -16.36 -10.25
CA ASN A 127 -1.36 -17.07 -11.52
C ASN A 127 -0.01 -17.54 -12.12
N CYS A 128 0.95 -17.90 -11.26
CA CYS A 128 2.24 -18.44 -11.68
C CYS A 128 2.12 -19.93 -12.05
N HIS A 129 3.04 -20.39 -12.89
CA HIS A 129 3.35 -21.80 -13.04
C HIS A 129 4.20 -22.27 -11.86
N ILE A 130 3.72 -23.27 -11.12
CA ILE A 130 4.46 -23.90 -10.02
C ILE A 130 5.37 -24.99 -10.58
N ASN A 131 6.66 -24.91 -10.28
CA ASN A 131 7.61 -25.93 -10.72
C ASN A 131 7.48 -27.18 -9.83
N LYS A 132 7.22 -28.35 -10.43
CA LYS A 132 7.16 -29.65 -9.70
C LYS A 132 8.48 -30.03 -9.03
N LYS A 133 9.59 -29.45 -9.47
CA LYS A 133 10.90 -29.57 -8.87
C LYS A 133 11.46 -28.18 -8.63
N SER A 134 12.04 -27.94 -7.47
CA SER A 134 12.70 -26.68 -7.13
C SER A 134 14.04 -26.93 -6.45
N LEU A 135 15.02 -26.08 -6.73
CA LEU A 135 16.40 -26.26 -6.29
C LEU A 135 16.83 -25.08 -5.42
N PHE A 136 17.52 -25.38 -4.33
CA PHE A 136 18.20 -24.38 -3.52
C PHE A 136 19.66 -24.21 -3.99
N ASP A 137 20.13 -22.98 -3.89
CA ASP A 137 21.43 -22.52 -4.33
C ASP A 137 22.05 -21.65 -3.23
N ARG A 138 23.38 -21.65 -3.13
CA ARG A 138 24.14 -20.74 -2.28
C ARG A 138 24.55 -19.51 -3.07
N LYS A 139 24.19 -18.33 -2.59
CA LYS A 139 24.64 -17.02 -3.07
C LYS A 139 25.75 -16.52 -2.15
N HIS A 140 27.00 -16.55 -2.60
CA HIS A 140 28.17 -16.24 -1.78
C HIS A 140 28.46 -14.74 -1.71
N TYR A 141 28.48 -14.20 -0.50
CA TYR A 141 28.99 -12.87 -0.20
C TYR A 141 29.31 -12.77 1.29
N PHE A 142 30.38 -12.05 1.61
CA PHE A 142 30.82 -11.87 2.99
C PHE A 142 30.23 -10.58 3.55
N TYR A 143 29.45 -10.72 4.62
CA TYR A 143 28.95 -9.59 5.40
C TYR A 143 28.74 -10.03 6.85
N ALA A 144 28.90 -9.11 7.81
CA ALA A 144 28.86 -9.44 9.23
C ALA A 144 27.49 -9.95 9.73
N ASP A 145 26.41 -9.63 9.01
CA ASP A 145 25.06 -10.09 9.30
C ASP A 145 24.72 -11.45 8.68
N LEU A 146 25.66 -12.06 7.96
CA LEU A 146 25.51 -13.35 7.29
C LEU A 146 26.66 -14.28 7.68
N PRO A 147 26.58 -14.92 8.86
CA PRO A 147 27.71 -15.66 9.44
C PRO A 147 28.19 -16.83 8.58
N ALA A 148 27.31 -17.44 7.77
CA ALA A 148 27.67 -18.54 6.88
C ALA A 148 28.56 -18.11 5.69
N GLY A 149 28.65 -16.82 5.37
CA GLY A 149 29.32 -16.32 4.17
C GLY A 149 28.59 -16.64 2.84
N TYR A 150 27.38 -17.19 2.93
CA TYR A 150 26.47 -17.41 1.81
C TYR A 150 25.02 -17.37 2.27
N GLN A 151 24.13 -16.96 1.37
CA GLN A 151 22.68 -16.94 1.55
C GLN A 151 22.08 -18.12 0.78
N ILE A 152 21.26 -18.94 1.43
CA ILE A 152 20.50 -19.99 0.73
C ILE A 152 19.30 -19.33 0.03
N THR A 153 19.18 -19.55 -1.28
CA THR A 153 18.15 -18.97 -2.16
C THR A 153 17.80 -19.93 -3.30
N GLN A 154 17.05 -19.50 -4.32
CA GLN A 154 16.73 -20.31 -5.50
C GLN A 154 16.97 -19.51 -6.78
N GLN A 155 18.07 -19.80 -7.48
CA GLN A 155 18.42 -19.11 -8.72
C GLN A 155 18.10 -19.95 -9.95
N ARG A 156 18.45 -21.24 -9.94
CA ARG A 156 18.37 -22.10 -11.13
C ARG A 156 16.97 -22.58 -11.42
N LEU A 157 16.25 -23.01 -10.37
CA LEU A 157 14.90 -23.54 -10.50
C LEU A 157 14.04 -23.08 -9.31
N PRO A 158 13.50 -21.85 -9.38
CA PRO A 158 12.70 -21.26 -8.31
C PRO A 158 11.36 -21.98 -8.15
N ILE A 159 10.64 -21.73 -7.06
CA ILE A 159 9.39 -22.45 -6.77
C ILE A 159 8.25 -22.13 -7.76
N ALA A 160 8.17 -20.89 -8.24
CA ALA A 160 7.15 -20.49 -9.22
C ALA A 160 7.66 -19.44 -10.21
N VAL A 161 7.13 -19.45 -11.43
CA VAL A 161 7.54 -18.57 -12.54
C VAL A 161 6.34 -18.14 -13.40
N ASN A 162 6.54 -17.12 -14.23
CA ASN A 162 5.59 -16.73 -15.29
C ASN A 162 4.17 -16.41 -14.80
N GLY A 163 4.05 -15.66 -13.71
CA GLY A 163 2.77 -15.21 -13.19
C GLY A 163 2.28 -13.90 -13.80
N SER A 164 1.11 -13.48 -13.34
CA SER A 164 0.51 -12.19 -13.72
C SER A 164 -0.36 -11.63 -12.60
N LEU A 165 -0.34 -10.31 -12.45
CA LEU A 165 -1.18 -9.58 -11.52
C LEU A 165 -1.93 -8.48 -12.25
N ILE A 166 -3.26 -8.46 -12.10
CA ILE A 166 -4.11 -7.40 -12.62
C ILE A 166 -4.30 -6.35 -11.52
N TYR A 167 -4.11 -5.08 -11.87
CA TYR A 167 -4.29 -3.94 -10.97
C TYR A 167 -5.00 -2.80 -11.67
N GLY A 168 -5.73 -1.97 -10.90
CA GLY A 168 -6.47 -0.82 -11.42
C GLY A 168 -5.66 0.47 -11.34
N VAL A 169 -5.70 1.29 -12.38
CA VAL A 169 -5.11 2.64 -12.41
C VAL A 169 -6.20 3.67 -12.64
N CYS A 170 -6.30 4.68 -11.78
CA CYS A 170 -7.26 5.77 -11.97
C CYS A 170 -6.83 6.69 -13.11
N ALA A 171 -7.69 6.86 -14.12
CA ALA A 171 -7.48 7.79 -15.23
C ALA A 171 -7.95 9.21 -14.83
N GLY A 172 -6.99 10.08 -14.48
CA GLY A 172 -7.24 11.49 -14.17
C GLY A 172 -7.60 11.78 -12.70
N LYS A 173 -8.06 13.01 -12.41
CA LYS A 173 -8.37 13.49 -11.04
C LYS A 173 -9.63 12.87 -10.43
N LYS A 174 -10.51 12.27 -11.23
CA LYS A 174 -11.73 11.62 -10.75
C LYS A 174 -11.45 10.12 -10.60
N GLN A 175 -11.52 9.60 -9.38
CA GLN A 175 -11.32 8.18 -9.05
C GLN A 175 -12.36 7.23 -9.66
N SER A 176 -13.36 7.74 -10.40
CA SER A 176 -14.46 6.97 -10.96
C SER A 176 -14.12 6.22 -12.26
N GLN A 177 -12.93 6.40 -12.85
CA GLN A 177 -12.49 5.68 -14.05
C GLN A 177 -11.22 4.88 -13.73
N VAL A 178 -11.40 3.60 -13.36
CA VAL A 178 -10.29 2.67 -13.10
C VAL A 178 -10.03 1.84 -14.37
N ILE A 179 -8.83 1.98 -14.94
CA ILE A 179 -8.38 1.21 -16.09
C ILE A 179 -7.62 -0.02 -15.57
N PRO A 180 -8.03 -1.25 -15.93
CA PRO A 180 -7.27 -2.44 -15.58
C PRO A 180 -5.96 -2.49 -16.36
N LYS A 181 -4.89 -2.82 -15.66
CA LYS A 181 -3.54 -3.06 -16.19
C LYS A 181 -3.04 -4.40 -15.67
N THR A 182 -2.15 -5.03 -16.43
CA THR A 182 -1.56 -6.30 -16.05
C THR A 182 -0.05 -6.14 -15.97
N VAL A 183 0.54 -6.63 -14.88
CA VAL A 183 1.99 -6.76 -14.72
C VAL A 183 2.36 -8.24 -14.71
N ARG A 184 3.51 -8.58 -15.31
CA ARG A 184 4.04 -9.95 -15.30
C ARG A 184 4.89 -10.18 -14.06
N ILE A 185 4.72 -11.34 -13.44
CA ILE A 185 5.56 -11.80 -12.33
C ILE A 185 6.58 -12.79 -12.91
N LYS A 186 7.87 -12.39 -12.92
CA LYS A 186 8.92 -13.23 -13.50
C LYS A 186 9.12 -14.52 -12.70
N GLN A 187 9.31 -14.39 -11.40
CA GLN A 187 9.59 -15.51 -10.50
C GLN A 187 9.19 -15.20 -9.07
N ILE A 188 8.95 -16.26 -8.30
CA ILE A 188 8.84 -16.27 -6.84
C ILE A 188 9.85 -17.31 -6.35
N GLN A 189 10.64 -16.94 -5.36
CA GLN A 189 11.69 -17.79 -4.80
C GLN A 189 11.67 -17.72 -3.27
N LEU A 190 12.15 -18.77 -2.63
CA LEU A 190 12.42 -18.80 -1.20
C LEU A 190 13.86 -18.39 -0.94
N GLU A 191 14.07 -17.54 0.07
CA GLU A 191 15.42 -17.13 0.49
C GLU A 191 15.53 -16.94 1.99
N GLN A 192 16.72 -17.20 2.52
CA GLN A 192 17.07 -16.92 3.91
C GLN A 192 17.32 -15.43 4.10
N ASP A 193 16.69 -14.80 5.09
CA ASP A 193 17.00 -13.41 5.44
C ASP A 193 18.34 -13.32 6.19
N SER A 194 19.05 -12.19 6.04
CA SER A 194 20.26 -11.91 6.82
C SER A 194 19.90 -11.37 8.21
N GLY A 195 20.88 -11.28 9.10
CA GLY A 195 20.74 -10.59 10.38
C GLY A 195 20.55 -9.07 10.22
N LYS A 196 20.63 -8.38 11.35
CA LYS A 196 20.58 -6.92 11.42
C LYS A 196 21.90 -6.41 11.98
N SER A 197 22.52 -5.49 11.25
CA SER A 197 23.67 -4.72 11.74
C SER A 197 23.20 -3.41 12.37
N LEU A 198 23.68 -3.13 13.57
CA LEU A 198 23.43 -1.89 14.31
C LEU A 198 24.77 -1.22 14.59
N HIS A 199 25.01 -0.07 13.95
CA HIS A 199 26.23 0.70 14.17
C HIS A 199 26.07 1.60 15.39
N ASP A 200 26.80 1.29 16.46
CA ASP A 200 26.93 2.13 17.65
C ASP A 200 28.06 3.13 17.43
N ASN A 201 27.69 4.33 16.99
CA ASN A 201 28.64 5.42 16.75
C ASN A 201 29.34 5.91 18.03
N LEU A 202 28.73 5.73 19.21
CA LEU A 202 29.33 6.19 20.47
C LEU A 202 30.47 5.28 20.90
N ARG A 203 30.33 3.97 20.65
CA ARG A 203 31.35 2.97 20.99
C ARG A 203 32.23 2.57 19.81
N SER A 204 31.98 3.12 18.62
CA SER A 204 32.64 2.75 17.37
C SER A 204 32.61 1.23 17.11
N GLN A 205 31.47 0.60 17.41
CA GLN A 205 31.28 -0.84 17.25
C GLN A 205 30.06 -1.15 16.39
N THR A 206 30.09 -2.29 15.71
CA THR A 206 28.92 -2.83 15.01
C THR A 206 28.40 -4.02 15.79
N LEU A 207 27.14 -3.93 16.21
CA LEU A 207 26.43 -4.99 16.91
C LEU A 207 25.61 -5.78 15.88
N ILE A 208 25.58 -7.10 16.03
CA ILE A 208 24.85 -7.99 15.13
C ILE A 208 23.71 -8.67 15.91
N ASP A 209 22.51 -8.62 15.33
CA ASP A 209 21.35 -9.37 15.79
C ASP A 209 20.90 -10.39 14.73
N LEU A 210 21.01 -11.67 15.06
CA LEU A 210 20.70 -12.81 14.19
C LEU A 210 19.26 -13.32 14.37
N ASN A 211 18.42 -12.61 15.11
CA ASN A 211 17.00 -12.96 15.25
C ASN A 211 16.21 -12.83 13.93
N ARG A 212 16.67 -11.96 13.02
CA ARG A 212 15.83 -11.12 12.13
C ARG A 212 14.49 -11.73 11.70
N ALA A 213 13.44 -11.11 12.24
CA ALA A 213 12.03 -11.27 11.95
C ALA A 213 11.35 -9.89 11.86
N GLU A 214 12.01 -8.93 11.19
CA GLU A 214 11.61 -7.53 11.13
C GLU A 214 11.60 -7.01 9.69
N GLY A 215 10.54 -6.28 9.30
CA GLY A 215 10.38 -5.74 7.94
C GLY A 215 9.54 -6.66 7.05
N GLN A 216 8.22 -6.66 7.28
CA GLN A 216 7.25 -7.55 6.64
C GLN A 216 7.29 -7.49 5.10
N LEU A 217 7.61 -6.32 4.53
CA LEU A 217 7.71 -6.09 3.10
C LEU A 217 8.82 -5.08 2.81
N ARG A 218 9.74 -5.41 1.90
CA ARG A 218 10.80 -4.53 1.40
C ARG A 218 10.76 -4.52 -0.12
N VAL A 219 10.99 -3.36 -0.72
CA VAL A 219 10.91 -3.19 -2.18
C VAL A 219 12.15 -2.44 -2.67
N ASP A 220 12.80 -3.00 -3.69
CA ASP A 220 13.81 -2.32 -4.48
C ASP A 220 13.24 -2.03 -5.89
N ALA A 221 13.54 -0.86 -6.44
CA ALA A 221 13.05 -0.43 -7.74
C ALA A 221 14.17 -0.40 -8.78
N ASN A 222 13.96 -1.01 -9.93
CA ASN A 222 14.86 -1.02 -11.07
C ASN A 222 14.28 -0.12 -12.15
N ILE A 223 14.90 1.02 -12.43
CA ILE A 223 14.39 2.05 -13.36
C ILE A 223 15.34 2.22 -14.54
N SER A 224 14.78 2.29 -15.74
CA SER A 224 15.48 2.69 -16.97
C SER A 224 14.54 3.52 -17.85
N VAL A 225 15.07 4.55 -18.50
CA VAL A 225 14.37 5.32 -19.54
C VAL A 225 14.99 5.06 -20.91
N HIS A 226 14.19 5.15 -21.96
CA HIS A 226 14.63 4.98 -23.36
C HIS A 226 13.71 5.73 -24.32
N HIS A 227 14.13 5.95 -25.56
CA HIS A 227 13.22 6.42 -26.61
C HIS A 227 12.31 5.28 -27.07
N PRO A 228 11.00 5.53 -27.29
CA PRO A 228 10.10 4.52 -27.82
C PRO A 228 10.62 3.91 -29.13
N GLY A 229 10.75 2.58 -29.16
CA GLY A 229 11.27 1.85 -30.32
C GLY A 229 12.77 1.51 -30.26
N GLU A 230 13.49 2.07 -29.30
CA GLU A 230 14.91 1.76 -29.05
C GLU A 230 15.08 0.68 -27.95
N PRO A 231 16.29 0.07 -27.82
CA PRO A 231 16.60 -0.80 -26.69
C PRO A 231 16.44 -0.10 -25.33
N LEU A 232 16.24 -0.89 -24.28
CA LEU A 232 16.17 -0.35 -22.91
C LEU A 232 17.47 0.34 -22.50
N GLY A 233 17.34 1.49 -21.84
CA GLY A 233 18.46 2.23 -21.30
C GLY A 233 19.13 1.53 -20.10
N VAL A 234 20.19 2.16 -19.59
CA VAL A 234 20.94 1.64 -18.45
C VAL A 234 20.06 1.63 -17.20
N ARG A 235 20.14 0.51 -16.47
CA ARG A 235 19.35 0.28 -15.26
C ARG A 235 19.98 0.96 -14.04
N THR A 236 19.19 1.73 -13.31
CA THR A 236 19.50 2.18 -11.96
C THR A 236 18.66 1.40 -10.95
N GLU A 237 19.30 0.86 -9.91
CA GLU A 237 18.62 0.17 -8.81
C GLU A 237 18.51 1.11 -7.61
N VAL A 238 17.29 1.41 -7.16
CA VAL A 238 17.01 2.25 -5.99
C VAL A 238 16.58 1.37 -4.82
N LYS A 239 17.33 1.43 -3.73
CA LYS A 239 17.10 0.67 -2.48
C LYS A 239 16.58 1.56 -1.35
N ASN A 240 16.25 0.92 -0.22
CA ASN A 240 15.81 1.55 1.03
C ASN A 240 14.47 2.29 0.91
N LEU A 241 13.49 1.66 0.28
CA LEU A 241 12.15 2.20 0.04
C LEU A 241 11.16 1.66 1.08
N ASN A 242 11.11 2.33 2.23
CA ASN A 242 10.35 1.87 3.41
C ASN A 242 8.84 2.22 3.37
N SER A 243 8.35 2.82 2.28
CA SER A 243 6.94 3.21 2.15
C SER A 243 6.55 3.22 0.68
N ILE A 244 5.32 2.79 0.36
CA ILE A 244 4.74 2.88 -0.99
C ILE A 244 4.77 4.32 -1.52
N ARG A 245 4.57 5.31 -0.64
CA ARG A 245 4.66 6.74 -1.01
C ARG A 245 6.08 7.13 -1.39
N PHE A 246 7.08 6.61 -0.68
CA PHE A 246 8.49 6.89 -0.97
C PHE A 246 8.96 6.13 -2.20
N LEU A 247 8.47 4.90 -2.43
CA LEU A 247 8.67 4.14 -3.66
C LEU A 247 8.18 4.95 -4.88
N ALA A 248 6.94 5.45 -4.86
CA ALA A 248 6.41 6.26 -5.96
C ALA A 248 7.27 7.51 -6.22
N LYS A 249 7.57 8.28 -5.16
CA LYS A 249 8.41 9.48 -5.28
C LYS A 249 9.83 9.18 -5.79
N ALA A 250 10.41 8.07 -5.35
CA ALA A 250 11.75 7.67 -5.75
C ALA A 250 11.79 7.29 -7.24
N ILE A 251 10.78 6.55 -7.71
CA ILE A 251 10.62 6.22 -9.13
C ILE A 251 10.43 7.50 -9.95
N ASP A 252 9.51 8.38 -9.56
CA ASP A 252 9.25 9.63 -10.27
C ASP A 252 10.52 10.49 -10.36
N TYR A 253 11.23 10.66 -9.25
CA TYR A 253 12.49 11.41 -9.21
C TYR A 253 13.55 10.76 -10.12
N GLU A 254 13.72 9.45 -10.04
CA GLU A 254 14.75 8.74 -10.79
C GLU A 254 14.50 8.77 -12.30
N ILE A 255 13.23 8.65 -12.73
CA ILE A 255 12.84 8.83 -14.13
C ILE A 255 13.22 10.23 -14.61
N GLN A 256 12.86 11.27 -13.85
CA GLN A 256 13.18 12.66 -14.22
C GLN A 256 14.69 12.92 -14.22
N ARG A 257 15.44 12.35 -13.26
CA ARG A 257 16.91 12.44 -13.24
C ARG A 257 17.51 11.85 -14.51
N GLN A 258 17.13 10.62 -14.87
CA GLN A 258 17.70 9.95 -16.04
C GLN A 258 17.37 10.71 -17.33
N ILE A 259 16.14 11.22 -17.46
CA ILE A 259 15.74 12.04 -18.61
C ILE A 259 16.61 13.30 -18.69
N ASN A 260 16.75 14.05 -17.59
CA ASN A 260 17.53 15.29 -17.58
C ASN A 260 19.01 15.05 -17.92
N GLU A 261 19.60 13.97 -17.40
CA GLU A 261 21.00 13.63 -17.69
C GLU A 261 21.20 13.32 -19.18
N LEU A 262 20.33 12.49 -19.76
CA LEU A 262 20.38 12.12 -21.18
C LEU A 262 20.09 13.30 -22.10
N GLU A 263 19.16 14.18 -21.73
CA GLU A 263 18.87 15.40 -22.51
C GLU A 263 19.99 16.43 -22.49
N ASN A 264 20.80 16.44 -21.42
CA ASN A 264 22.01 17.25 -21.33
C ASN A 264 23.22 16.63 -22.04
N GLY A 265 23.06 15.47 -22.68
CA GLY A 265 24.14 14.73 -23.35
C GLY A 265 25.05 13.94 -22.42
N GLY A 266 24.63 13.73 -21.16
CA GLY A 266 25.31 12.85 -20.21
C GLY A 266 24.98 11.38 -20.42
N GLU A 267 25.63 10.52 -19.65
CA GLU A 267 25.43 9.06 -19.69
C GLU A 267 24.92 8.54 -18.34
N ILE A 268 24.00 7.57 -18.39
CA ILE A 268 23.51 6.89 -17.19
C ILE A 268 24.47 5.75 -16.82
N LEU A 269 25.04 5.83 -15.63
CA LEU A 269 25.86 4.77 -15.07
C LEU A 269 24.99 3.68 -14.43
N ASN A 270 25.45 2.43 -14.50
CA ASN A 270 24.84 1.31 -13.79
C ASN A 270 25.26 1.35 -12.32
N GLU A 271 24.40 1.89 -11.47
CA GLU A 271 24.70 2.13 -10.05
C GLU A 271 23.55 1.67 -9.14
N THR A 272 23.88 1.48 -7.86
CA THR A 272 22.89 1.35 -6.79
C THR A 272 22.75 2.69 -6.07
N ARG A 273 21.52 3.20 -6.00
CA ARG A 273 21.16 4.45 -5.32
C ARG A 273 20.27 4.18 -4.10
N SER A 274 20.25 5.11 -3.16
CA SER A 274 19.33 5.13 -2.02
C SER A 274 18.42 6.35 -2.12
N PHE A 275 17.16 6.21 -1.68
CA PHE A 275 16.24 7.34 -1.64
C PHE A 275 16.33 8.10 -0.31
N HIS A 276 16.71 9.38 -0.38
CA HIS A 276 16.78 10.25 0.80
C HIS A 276 15.44 10.97 1.02
N HIS A 277 14.56 10.36 1.81
CA HIS A 277 13.17 10.81 1.98
C HIS A 277 12.99 12.29 2.40
N LYS A 278 13.93 12.87 3.18
CA LYS A 278 13.87 14.29 3.60
C LYS A 278 14.18 15.26 2.47
N LEU A 279 15.10 14.88 1.57
CA LEU A 279 15.52 15.72 0.45
C LEU A 279 14.69 15.44 -0.81
N GLY A 280 14.02 14.29 -0.85
CA GLY A 280 13.20 13.88 -1.98
C GLY A 280 14.02 13.49 -3.21
N CYS A 281 15.30 13.14 -3.04
CA CYS A 281 16.22 12.79 -4.12
C CYS A 281 16.84 11.40 -3.93
N THR A 282 17.29 10.80 -5.03
CA THR A 282 18.14 9.60 -5.01
C THR A 282 19.60 10.01 -4.87
N MET A 283 20.37 9.31 -4.03
CA MET A 283 21.79 9.51 -3.82
C MET A 283 22.56 8.25 -4.24
N SER A 284 23.68 8.42 -4.94
CA SER A 284 24.55 7.29 -5.30
C SER A 284 25.13 6.67 -4.03
N MET A 285 25.07 5.34 -3.93
CA MET A 285 25.72 4.61 -2.85
C MET A 285 27.02 3.96 -3.33
N ARG A 286 26.92 3.25 -4.45
CA ARG A 286 28.02 2.51 -5.07
C ARG A 286 27.78 2.39 -6.56
N ASP A 287 28.85 2.42 -7.31
CA ASP A 287 28.90 1.98 -8.69
C ASP A 287 28.79 0.44 -8.78
N LYS A 288 28.42 -0.07 -9.96
CA LYS A 288 28.46 -1.50 -10.28
C LYS A 288 29.55 -1.79 -11.33
N GLU A 289 30.66 -1.07 -11.28
CA GLU A 289 31.75 -1.19 -12.25
C GLU A 289 32.35 -2.62 -12.30
N GLY A 290 32.27 -3.38 -11.19
CA GLY A 290 32.42 -4.83 -11.19
C GLY A 290 31.08 -5.51 -10.96
N LYS A 291 30.60 -6.35 -11.90
CA LYS A 291 29.55 -7.33 -11.58
C LYS A 291 30.07 -8.18 -10.41
N GLN A 292 29.50 -8.03 -9.22
CA GLN A 292 29.83 -8.89 -8.10
C GLN A 292 29.48 -10.33 -8.48
N ASP A 293 30.51 -11.17 -8.61
CA ASP A 293 30.32 -12.59 -8.83
C ASP A 293 29.94 -13.26 -7.50
N TYR A 294 28.63 -13.47 -7.33
CA TYR A 294 28.08 -14.18 -6.17
C TYR A 294 28.37 -15.68 -6.17
N ARG A 295 29.08 -16.22 -7.19
CA ARG A 295 29.51 -17.63 -7.27
C ARG A 295 28.39 -18.59 -6.87
N PHE A 296 27.27 -18.48 -7.58
CA PHE A 296 26.13 -19.33 -7.30
C PHE A 296 26.48 -20.79 -7.52
N MET A 297 26.12 -21.64 -6.56
CA MET A 297 26.30 -23.09 -6.65
C MET A 297 25.09 -23.81 -6.04
N PRO A 298 24.84 -25.07 -6.41
CA PRO A 298 23.84 -25.89 -5.73
C PRO A 298 24.05 -25.91 -4.22
N GLU A 299 22.98 -25.88 -3.42
CA GLU A 299 23.05 -26.19 -1.99
C GLU A 299 23.11 -27.73 -1.83
N PRO A 300 24.28 -28.33 -1.52
CA PRO A 300 24.41 -29.79 -1.45
C PRO A 300 23.68 -30.39 -0.24
N ASN A 301 23.43 -29.60 0.81
CA ASN A 301 22.81 -30.09 2.05
C ASN A 301 21.29 -30.15 1.97
N LEU A 302 20.68 -29.61 0.91
CA LEU A 302 19.24 -29.70 0.67
C LEU A 302 19.00 -30.50 -0.61
N PRO A 303 18.31 -31.65 -0.52
CA PRO A 303 17.90 -32.36 -1.72
C PRO A 303 16.92 -31.50 -2.54
N PRO A 304 16.76 -31.79 -3.84
CA PRO A 304 15.73 -31.13 -4.64
C PRO A 304 14.36 -31.22 -3.98
N LEU A 305 13.69 -30.07 -3.86
CA LEU A 305 12.31 -30.01 -3.39
C LEU A 305 11.40 -30.52 -4.50
N VAL A 306 10.66 -31.60 -4.25
CA VAL A 306 9.68 -32.16 -5.19
C VAL A 306 8.27 -31.83 -4.69
N LEU A 307 7.49 -31.19 -5.54
CA LEU A 307 6.08 -30.86 -5.32
C LEU A 307 5.23 -31.76 -6.20
N TYR A 308 4.12 -32.22 -5.64
CA TYR A 308 3.22 -33.16 -6.29
C TYR A 308 1.88 -32.49 -6.62
N ASP A 309 1.26 -32.96 -7.68
CA ASP A 309 -0.17 -32.77 -7.96
C ASP A 309 -0.91 -34.10 -7.74
N ALA A 310 -2.23 -34.12 -7.90
CA ALA A 310 -3.05 -35.32 -7.72
C ALA A 310 -2.65 -36.49 -8.64
N THR A 311 -1.98 -36.22 -9.77
CA THR A 311 -1.58 -37.25 -10.74
C THR A 311 -0.18 -37.83 -10.49
N SER A 312 0.69 -37.05 -9.85
CA SER A 312 2.10 -37.38 -9.63
C SER A 312 2.39 -37.85 -8.21
N LEU A 313 1.43 -37.71 -7.29
CA LEU A 313 1.57 -38.11 -5.89
C LEU A 313 1.69 -39.65 -5.78
N PRO A 314 2.79 -40.20 -5.20
CA PRO A 314 2.94 -41.64 -5.03
C PRO A 314 1.89 -42.22 -4.07
N ALA A 315 1.37 -43.41 -4.41
CA ALA A 315 0.46 -44.14 -3.52
C ALA A 315 1.17 -44.49 -2.19
N GLY A 316 0.54 -44.16 -1.06
CA GLY A 316 1.10 -44.41 0.27
C GLY A 316 2.16 -43.40 0.74
N ALA A 317 2.36 -42.29 0.02
CA ALA A 317 3.23 -41.21 0.48
C ALA A 317 2.70 -40.62 1.81
N ASP A 318 3.60 -40.39 2.77
CA ASP A 318 3.26 -39.72 4.02
C ASP A 318 2.83 -38.26 3.75
N PRO A 319 1.58 -37.87 4.06
CA PRO A 319 1.10 -36.50 3.87
C PRO A 319 1.96 -35.43 4.55
N GLN A 320 2.66 -35.77 5.64
CA GLN A 320 3.54 -34.84 6.35
C GLN A 320 4.86 -34.57 5.63
N GLN A 321 5.29 -35.48 4.75
CA GLN A 321 6.56 -35.39 4.00
C GLN A 321 6.39 -34.88 2.57
N VAL A 322 5.15 -34.67 2.10
CA VAL A 322 4.84 -34.24 0.74
C VAL A 322 3.97 -33.00 0.69
N ILE A 323 4.16 -32.18 -0.33
CA ILE A 323 3.33 -31.00 -0.59
C ILE A 323 2.53 -31.24 -1.86
N ASN A 324 1.19 -31.25 -1.72
CA ASN A 324 0.26 -31.39 -2.82
C ASN A 324 -0.26 -30.01 -3.28
N ILE A 325 0.05 -29.64 -4.52
CA ILE A 325 -0.31 -28.36 -5.14
C ILE A 325 -1.83 -28.22 -5.27
N ASP A 326 -2.55 -29.30 -5.59
CA ASP A 326 -4.00 -29.25 -5.80
C ASP A 326 -4.74 -29.06 -4.48
N GLN A 327 -4.27 -29.70 -3.41
CA GLN A 327 -4.82 -29.45 -2.06
C GLN A 327 -4.62 -27.99 -1.62
N ILE A 328 -3.45 -27.39 -1.92
CA ILE A 328 -3.22 -25.96 -1.65
C ILE A 328 -4.13 -25.09 -2.52
N ARG A 329 -4.36 -25.46 -3.78
CA ARG A 329 -5.28 -24.76 -4.68
C ARG A 329 -6.73 -24.78 -4.16
N GLU A 330 -7.18 -25.91 -3.63
CA GLU A 330 -8.54 -26.08 -3.07
C GLU A 330 -8.72 -25.32 -1.75
N THR A 331 -7.66 -25.21 -0.95
CA THR A 331 -7.67 -24.48 0.33
C THR A 331 -7.31 -23.00 0.19
N LEU A 332 -7.00 -22.54 -1.02
CA LEU A 332 -6.66 -21.15 -1.29
C LEU A 332 -7.86 -20.24 -0.93
N PRO A 333 -7.69 -19.26 -0.04
CA PRO A 333 -8.77 -18.34 0.28
C PRO A 333 -9.15 -17.50 -0.94
N GLU A 334 -10.38 -17.00 -0.94
CA GLU A 334 -10.86 -16.12 -2.00
C GLU A 334 -9.95 -14.89 -2.13
N LEU A 335 -9.51 -14.62 -3.36
CA LEU A 335 -8.61 -13.49 -3.63
C LEU A 335 -9.34 -12.16 -3.44
N PRO A 336 -8.67 -11.11 -2.93
CA PRO A 336 -9.29 -9.81 -2.73
C PRO A 336 -9.94 -9.21 -3.98
N SER A 337 -9.42 -9.49 -5.18
CA SER A 337 -10.03 -9.02 -6.44
C SER A 337 -11.42 -9.62 -6.65
N VAL A 338 -11.58 -10.92 -6.39
CA VAL A 338 -12.86 -11.63 -6.54
C VAL A 338 -13.86 -11.11 -5.51
N THR A 339 -13.42 -10.93 -4.25
CA THR A 339 -14.27 -10.36 -3.21
C THR A 339 -14.75 -8.95 -3.58
N ARG A 340 -13.89 -8.09 -4.16
CA ARG A 340 -14.28 -6.75 -4.62
C ARG A 340 -15.36 -6.81 -5.69
N GLU A 341 -15.19 -7.67 -6.69
CA GLU A 341 -16.17 -7.83 -7.76
C GLU A 341 -17.52 -8.28 -7.22
N LYS A 342 -17.54 -9.28 -6.31
CA LYS A 342 -18.76 -9.72 -5.63
C LYS A 342 -19.42 -8.60 -4.84
N LEU A 343 -18.67 -7.83 -4.05
CA LEU A 343 -19.20 -6.71 -3.26
C LEU A 343 -19.85 -5.65 -4.16
N VAL A 344 -19.20 -5.28 -5.27
CA VAL A 344 -19.73 -4.32 -6.23
C VAL A 344 -21.00 -4.82 -6.90
N GLN A 345 -21.01 -6.09 -7.35
CA GLN A 345 -22.17 -6.69 -8.02
C GLN A 345 -23.36 -6.89 -7.08
N GLN A 346 -23.11 -7.39 -5.87
CA GLN A 346 -24.15 -7.76 -4.91
C GLN A 346 -24.79 -6.53 -4.24
N TYR A 347 -23.99 -5.53 -3.89
CA TYR A 347 -24.45 -4.39 -3.08
C TYR A 347 -24.54 -3.07 -3.88
N GLY A 348 -24.19 -3.08 -5.17
CA GLY A 348 -24.20 -1.88 -6.02
C GLY A 348 -23.32 -0.75 -5.48
N MET A 349 -22.26 -1.09 -4.75
CA MET A 349 -21.33 -0.13 -4.15
C MET A 349 -20.26 0.32 -5.16
N LEU A 350 -19.64 1.47 -4.89
CA LEU A 350 -18.51 1.94 -5.69
C LEU A 350 -17.28 1.05 -5.47
N LEU A 351 -16.50 0.82 -6.53
CA LEU A 351 -15.27 0.02 -6.45
C LEU A 351 -14.30 0.58 -5.38
N GLU A 352 -14.20 1.90 -5.25
CA GLU A 352 -13.40 2.56 -4.20
C GLU A 352 -13.77 2.10 -2.78
N HIS A 353 -15.07 1.96 -2.50
CA HIS A 353 -15.53 1.51 -1.18
C HIS A 353 -15.12 0.06 -0.90
N SER A 354 -15.14 -0.80 -1.92
CA SER A 354 -14.67 -2.18 -1.79
C SER A 354 -13.18 -2.27 -1.43
N PHE A 355 -12.34 -1.35 -1.93
CA PHE A 355 -10.93 -1.30 -1.54
C PHE A 355 -10.78 -0.98 -0.06
N THR A 356 -11.48 0.04 0.45
CA THR A 356 -11.38 0.45 1.86
C THR A 356 -11.88 -0.66 2.79
N LEU A 357 -12.98 -1.35 2.45
CA LEU A 357 -13.52 -2.46 3.25
C LEU A 357 -12.53 -3.63 3.39
N LEU A 358 -11.76 -3.93 2.34
CA LEU A 358 -10.82 -5.05 2.32
C LEU A 358 -9.42 -4.70 2.85
N ASN A 359 -9.03 -3.41 2.81
CA ASN A 359 -7.71 -2.99 3.27
C ASN A 359 -7.62 -2.87 4.80
N GLU A 360 -8.75 -2.62 5.47
CA GLU A 360 -8.82 -2.52 6.93
C GLU A 360 -9.19 -3.88 7.55
N VAL A 361 -8.36 -4.37 8.47
CA VAL A 361 -8.53 -5.70 9.08
C VAL A 361 -9.84 -5.76 9.88
N GLY A 362 -10.67 -6.77 9.60
CA GLY A 362 -11.96 -6.99 10.27
C GLY A 362 -13.12 -6.12 9.77
N LEU A 363 -12.87 -5.10 8.94
CA LEU A 363 -13.91 -4.15 8.52
C LEU A 363 -14.94 -4.78 7.57
N LEU A 364 -14.49 -5.66 6.65
CA LEU A 364 -15.39 -6.40 5.76
C LEU A 364 -16.35 -7.30 6.55
N GLU A 365 -15.85 -8.03 7.55
CA GLU A 365 -16.66 -8.90 8.39
C GLU A 365 -17.69 -8.08 9.18
N PHE A 366 -17.25 -6.96 9.77
CA PHE A 366 -18.13 -6.02 10.45
C PHE A 366 -19.25 -5.52 9.51
N PHE A 367 -18.90 -5.09 8.31
CA PHE A 367 -19.87 -4.65 7.29
C PHE A 367 -20.87 -5.75 6.91
N GLN A 368 -20.39 -6.97 6.68
CA GLN A 368 -21.25 -8.11 6.33
C GLN A 368 -22.21 -8.48 7.45
N ASN A 369 -21.77 -8.38 8.71
CA ASN A 369 -22.63 -8.65 9.87
C ASN A 369 -23.70 -7.56 10.02
N VAL A 370 -23.36 -6.29 9.84
CA VAL A 370 -24.36 -5.19 9.83
C VAL A 370 -25.40 -5.41 8.74
N ILE A 371 -24.98 -5.75 7.51
CA ILE A 371 -25.91 -6.00 6.40
C ILE A 371 -26.86 -7.17 6.65
N LYS A 372 -26.42 -8.21 7.36
CA LYS A 372 -27.28 -9.37 7.69
C LYS A 372 -28.39 -9.01 8.68
N GLU A 373 -28.18 -8.00 9.52
CA GLU A 373 -29.06 -7.66 10.63
C GLU A 373 -29.97 -6.45 10.33
N THR A 374 -29.56 -5.54 9.45
CA THR A 374 -30.32 -4.32 9.10
C THR A 374 -31.20 -4.51 7.87
N ARG A 375 -32.29 -3.73 7.81
CA ARG A 375 -33.14 -3.58 6.61
C ARG A 375 -32.70 -2.42 5.72
N ALA A 376 -31.76 -1.59 6.18
CA ALA A 376 -31.30 -0.43 5.45
C ALA A 376 -30.60 -0.79 4.12
N GLU A 377 -30.76 0.07 3.11
CA GLU A 377 -30.10 -0.13 1.82
C GLU A 377 -28.56 -0.25 1.95
N PRO A 378 -27.91 -1.16 1.21
CA PRO A 378 -26.46 -1.38 1.30
C PRO A 378 -25.61 -0.11 1.10
N LYS A 379 -26.07 0.85 0.28
CA LYS A 379 -25.40 2.14 0.09
C LYS A 379 -25.34 2.98 1.36
N LYS A 380 -26.42 2.98 2.15
CA LYS A 380 -26.47 3.69 3.44
C LYS A 380 -25.53 3.02 4.45
N VAL A 381 -25.56 1.69 4.53
CA VAL A 381 -24.67 0.91 5.40
C VAL A 381 -23.20 1.20 5.06
N THR A 382 -22.85 1.14 3.77
CA THR A 382 -21.48 1.43 3.28
C THR A 382 -21.03 2.83 3.70
N SER A 383 -21.88 3.85 3.52
CA SER A 383 -21.55 5.22 3.91
C SER A 383 -21.32 5.35 5.41
N TRP A 384 -22.15 4.73 6.25
CA TRP A 384 -21.98 4.80 7.71
C TRP A 384 -20.73 4.07 8.19
N VAL A 385 -20.47 2.87 7.66
CA VAL A 385 -19.28 2.09 8.02
C VAL A 385 -18.00 2.83 7.61
N LEU A 386 -17.94 3.36 6.39
CA LEU A 386 -16.73 3.99 5.86
C LEU A 386 -16.50 5.42 6.36
N ASN A 387 -17.55 6.24 6.47
CA ASN A 387 -17.40 7.66 6.80
C ASN A 387 -17.52 7.94 8.30
N THR A 388 -18.36 7.17 9.02
CA THR A 388 -18.62 7.42 10.44
C THR A 388 -17.84 6.43 11.30
N PHE A 389 -18.12 5.13 11.21
CA PHE A 389 -17.49 4.12 12.06
C PHE A 389 -15.97 4.08 11.90
N LEU A 390 -15.48 3.93 10.66
CA LEU A 390 -14.04 3.95 10.39
C LEU A 390 -13.38 5.30 10.74
N GLY A 391 -14.13 6.40 10.64
CA GLY A 391 -13.68 7.72 11.07
C GLY A 391 -13.36 7.77 12.56
N TYR A 392 -14.25 7.23 13.41
CA TYR A 392 -14.05 7.16 14.86
C TYR A 392 -12.91 6.22 15.25
N LEU A 393 -12.81 5.04 14.60
CA LEU A 393 -11.68 4.13 14.82
C LEU A 393 -10.34 4.81 14.54
N LYS A 394 -10.23 5.55 13.43
CA LYS A 394 -9.00 6.26 13.05
C LYS A 394 -8.67 7.41 14.00
N GLN A 395 -9.67 8.14 14.50
CA GLN A 395 -9.45 9.23 15.47
C GLN A 395 -8.91 8.71 16.81
N GLN A 396 -9.39 7.54 17.24
CA GLN A 396 -9.00 6.90 18.51
C GLN A 396 -7.82 5.92 18.34
N ASN A 397 -7.37 5.69 17.10
CA ASN A 397 -6.34 4.71 16.74
C ASN A 397 -6.64 3.29 17.27
N LEU A 398 -7.89 2.84 17.10
CA LEU A 398 -8.39 1.53 17.51
C LEU A 398 -8.55 0.59 16.31
N ALA A 399 -8.32 -0.71 16.54
CA ALA A 399 -8.69 -1.75 15.59
C ALA A 399 -10.21 -2.00 15.60
N VAL A 400 -10.75 -2.60 14.53
CA VAL A 400 -12.18 -2.92 14.43
C VAL A 400 -12.62 -3.86 15.56
N SER A 401 -11.77 -4.80 15.96
CA SER A 401 -12.03 -5.74 17.07
C SER A 401 -12.07 -5.07 18.45
N GLU A 402 -11.53 -3.86 18.57
CA GLU A 402 -11.50 -3.08 19.82
C GLU A 402 -12.64 -2.05 19.86
N SER A 403 -13.56 -2.09 18.89
CA SER A 403 -14.65 -1.12 18.82
C SER A 403 -15.66 -1.33 19.95
N PRO A 404 -16.10 -0.26 20.64
CA PRO A 404 -17.21 -0.35 21.60
C PRO A 404 -18.57 -0.54 20.92
N VAL A 405 -18.67 -0.31 19.60
CA VAL A 405 -19.92 -0.43 18.85
C VAL A 405 -19.96 -1.77 18.13
N THR A 406 -20.94 -2.60 18.47
CA THR A 406 -21.16 -3.90 17.84
C THR A 406 -21.86 -3.75 16.47
N PRO A 407 -21.73 -4.75 15.57
CA PRO A 407 -22.50 -4.80 14.32
C PRO A 407 -24.01 -4.63 14.55
N SER A 408 -24.55 -5.30 15.56
CA SER A 408 -25.98 -5.27 15.91
C SER A 408 -26.44 -3.89 16.36
N ALA A 409 -25.65 -3.19 17.18
CA ALA A 409 -25.98 -1.83 17.61
C ALA A 409 -25.98 -0.86 16.42
N LEU A 410 -25.05 -1.01 15.46
CA LEU A 410 -25.08 -0.20 14.26
C LEU A 410 -26.28 -0.55 13.36
N ALA A 411 -26.62 -1.83 13.24
CA ALA A 411 -27.78 -2.28 12.45
C ALA A 411 -29.10 -1.69 12.99
N GLU A 412 -29.32 -1.77 14.31
CA GLU A 412 -30.50 -1.17 14.96
C GLU A 412 -30.55 0.35 14.76
N LEU A 413 -29.41 1.05 14.88
CA LEU A 413 -29.34 2.48 14.61
C LEU A 413 -29.74 2.83 13.17
N LEU A 414 -29.30 2.02 12.20
CA LEU A 414 -29.62 2.22 10.79
C LEU A 414 -31.09 1.93 10.50
N ASP A 415 -31.68 0.93 11.14
CA ASP A 415 -33.11 0.62 11.03
C ASP A 415 -33.97 1.76 11.58
N LEU A 416 -33.61 2.35 12.73
CA LEU A 416 -34.28 3.52 13.30
C LEU A 416 -34.21 4.76 12.40
N LEU A 417 -33.10 4.90 11.67
CA LEU A 417 -32.92 5.97 10.69
C LEU A 417 -33.74 5.73 9.42
N ASP A 418 -33.83 4.47 8.96
CA ASP A 418 -34.58 4.11 7.76
C ASP A 418 -36.10 4.16 7.99
N SER A 419 -36.57 3.75 9.17
CA SER A 419 -37.96 3.88 9.61
C SER A 419 -38.41 5.31 9.89
N ARG A 420 -37.51 6.30 9.75
CA ARG A 420 -37.72 7.70 10.10
C ARG A 420 -38.16 7.90 11.56
N THR A 421 -37.71 7.04 12.47
CA THR A 421 -37.90 7.25 13.92
C THR A 421 -36.98 8.36 14.42
N ILE A 422 -35.77 8.46 13.86
CA ILE A 422 -34.78 9.47 14.21
C ILE A 422 -34.27 10.24 12.98
N SER A 423 -33.85 11.49 13.19
CA SER A 423 -33.23 12.30 12.13
C SER A 423 -31.76 11.90 11.90
N SER A 424 -31.20 12.26 10.75
CA SER A 424 -29.77 12.00 10.47
C SER A 424 -28.82 12.68 11.45
N SER A 425 -29.22 13.85 11.99
CA SER A 425 -28.50 14.53 13.08
C SER A 425 -28.61 13.77 14.40
N ALA A 426 -29.80 13.27 14.74
CA ALA A 426 -30.00 12.48 15.94
C ALA A 426 -29.22 11.16 15.88
N ALA A 427 -29.19 10.49 14.72
CA ALA A 427 -28.43 9.26 14.54
C ALA A 427 -26.93 9.45 14.81
N LYS A 428 -26.33 10.59 14.43
CA LYS A 428 -24.93 10.90 14.76
C LYS A 428 -24.72 11.09 16.25
N GLN A 429 -25.67 11.73 16.95
CA GLN A 429 -25.60 11.89 18.40
C GLN A 429 -25.75 10.55 19.12
N VAL A 430 -26.66 9.69 18.66
CA VAL A 430 -26.81 8.33 19.19
C VAL A 430 -25.52 7.53 18.99
N PHE A 431 -24.93 7.58 17.79
CA PHE A 431 -23.65 6.93 17.52
C PHE A 431 -22.53 7.42 18.44
N GLU A 432 -22.45 8.72 18.68
CA GLU A 432 -21.44 9.29 19.58
C GLU A 432 -21.63 8.83 21.03
N GLU A 433 -22.88 8.62 21.47
CA GLU A 433 -23.18 8.06 22.78
C GLU A 433 -22.91 6.55 22.87
N LEU A 434 -23.21 5.78 21.82
CA LEU A 434 -22.84 4.36 21.72
C LEU A 434 -21.33 4.19 21.85
N TRP A 435 -20.56 5.14 21.33
CA TRP A 435 -19.10 5.13 21.46
C TRP A 435 -18.60 5.42 22.89
N LYS A 436 -19.37 6.21 23.67
CA LYS A 436 -18.99 6.64 25.04
C LYS A 436 -19.48 5.69 26.11
N ARG A 437 -20.63 5.05 25.89
CA ARG A 437 -21.33 4.22 26.88
C ARG A 437 -21.42 2.79 26.37
N GLU A 438 -20.63 1.90 26.97
CA GLU A 438 -20.70 0.47 26.65
C GLU A 438 -22.06 -0.12 27.09
N GLY A 439 -22.64 -0.96 26.23
CA GLY A 439 -23.77 -1.83 26.57
C GLY A 439 -25.18 -1.24 26.46
N LYS A 440 -25.35 0.02 26.04
CA LYS A 440 -26.69 0.57 25.75
C LYS A 440 -27.10 0.32 24.30
N THR A 441 -28.37 0.01 24.07
CA THR A 441 -28.90 -0.10 22.71
C THR A 441 -29.24 1.27 22.12
N PRO A 442 -29.19 1.43 20.78
CA PRO A 442 -29.65 2.65 20.12
C PRO A 442 -31.04 3.09 20.58
N GLY A 443 -32.01 2.18 20.66
CA GLY A 443 -33.36 2.48 21.12
C GLY A 443 -33.41 3.08 22.53
N GLN A 444 -32.63 2.53 23.48
CA GLN A 444 -32.53 3.06 24.84
C GLN A 444 -31.98 4.49 24.86
N ILE A 445 -30.93 4.77 24.06
CA ILE A 445 -30.34 6.11 23.96
C ILE A 445 -31.34 7.10 23.37
N VAL A 446 -32.12 6.68 22.37
CA VAL A 446 -33.15 7.51 21.73
C VAL A 446 -34.24 7.90 22.74
N SER A 447 -34.73 6.95 23.54
CA SER A 447 -35.72 7.22 24.58
C SER A 447 -35.17 8.07 25.73
N GLU A 448 -33.97 7.77 26.24
CA GLU A 448 -33.35 8.52 27.34
C GLU A 448 -33.09 10.00 26.98
N LYS A 449 -32.69 10.26 25.73
CA LYS A 449 -32.38 11.61 25.25
C LYS A 449 -33.54 12.28 24.50
N GLN A 450 -34.71 11.62 24.42
CA GLN A 450 -35.90 12.12 23.71
C GLN A 450 -35.60 12.56 22.27
N LEU A 451 -34.84 11.73 21.54
CA LEU A 451 -34.34 12.05 20.20
C LEU A 451 -35.28 11.65 19.05
N GLU A 452 -36.48 11.18 19.38
CA GLU A 452 -37.50 10.80 18.41
C GLU A 452 -37.97 12.01 17.59
N LEU A 453 -38.19 11.77 16.29
CA LEU A 453 -38.76 12.73 15.36
C LEU A 453 -40.18 13.14 15.81
N MET A 454 -40.45 14.44 15.77
CA MET A 454 -41.79 14.97 16.01
C MET A 454 -42.71 14.57 14.85
N GLN A 455 -43.69 13.73 15.16
CA GLN A 455 -44.74 13.30 14.21
C GLN A 455 -45.94 14.27 14.17
N ASP A 456 -46.09 15.13 15.20
CA ASP A 456 -47.20 16.09 15.28
C ASP A 456 -46.97 17.29 14.35
N GLN A 457 -47.64 17.25 13.20
CA GLN A 457 -47.60 18.31 12.20
C GLN A 457 -48.19 19.64 12.72
N GLY A 458 -49.17 19.60 13.63
CA GLY A 458 -49.79 20.80 14.21
C GLY A 458 -48.81 21.56 15.10
N ALA A 459 -48.11 20.85 15.98
CA ALA A 459 -47.06 21.43 16.81
C ALA A 459 -45.90 21.99 15.96
N LEU A 460 -45.50 21.28 14.90
CA LEU A 460 -44.45 21.74 13.99
C LEU A 460 -44.86 23.01 13.22
N GLU A 461 -46.12 23.11 12.79
CA GLU A 461 -46.64 24.33 12.14
C GLU A 461 -46.63 25.54 13.08
N GLN A 462 -47.00 25.36 14.35
CA GLN A 462 -46.96 26.43 15.36
C GLN A 462 -45.53 26.90 15.63
N LEU A 463 -44.58 25.97 15.71
CA LEU A 463 -43.15 26.27 15.85
C LEU A 463 -42.59 26.99 14.61
N CYS A 464 -43.01 26.60 13.41
CA CYS A 464 -42.63 27.33 12.19
C CYS A 464 -43.17 28.77 12.23
N HIS A 465 -44.42 28.96 12.69
CA HIS A 465 -45.02 30.28 12.80
C HIS A 465 -44.29 31.17 13.81
N SER A 466 -43.99 30.66 15.01
CA SER A 466 -43.27 31.43 16.03
C SER A 466 -41.85 31.82 15.58
N VAL A 467 -41.16 30.94 14.86
CA VAL A 467 -39.84 31.25 14.28
C VAL A 467 -39.94 32.30 13.15
N MET A 468 -41.01 32.28 12.35
CA MET A 468 -41.26 33.31 11.34
C MET A 468 -41.54 34.68 11.97
N GLU A 469 -42.32 34.73 13.05
CA GLU A 469 -42.60 35.96 13.80
C GLU A 469 -41.36 36.52 14.50
N ALA A 470 -40.52 35.65 15.07
CA ALA A 470 -39.28 36.05 15.73
C ALA A 470 -38.20 36.56 14.77
N HIS A 471 -38.31 36.26 13.47
CA HIS A 471 -37.29 36.59 12.46
C HIS A 471 -37.88 37.21 11.17
N PRO A 472 -38.56 38.37 11.27
CA PRO A 472 -39.31 38.97 10.16
C PRO A 472 -38.41 39.38 8.98
N GLN A 473 -37.17 39.79 9.24
CA GLN A 473 -36.19 40.14 8.19
C GLN A 473 -35.84 38.95 7.30
N VAL A 474 -35.68 37.75 7.88
CA VAL A 474 -35.37 36.54 7.10
C VAL A 474 -36.58 36.11 6.27
N VAL A 475 -37.80 36.32 6.77
CA VAL A 475 -39.04 36.08 6.03
C VAL A 475 -39.18 37.03 4.82
N MET A 476 -38.84 38.31 4.98
CA MET A 476 -38.81 39.26 3.87
C MET A 476 -37.79 38.85 2.79
N ASP A 477 -36.59 38.42 3.20
CA ASP A 477 -35.57 37.94 2.27
C ASP A 477 -36.04 36.72 1.46
N VAL A 478 -36.82 35.82 2.07
CA VAL A 478 -37.43 34.68 1.36
C VAL A 478 -38.48 35.15 0.35
N LYS A 479 -39.35 36.09 0.72
CA LYS A 479 -40.34 36.68 -0.21
C LYS A 479 -39.69 37.39 -1.40
N ASN A 480 -38.50 37.95 -1.21
CA ASN A 480 -37.68 38.54 -2.27
C ASN A 480 -36.95 37.48 -3.14
N ARG A 481 -37.36 36.20 -3.07
CA ARG A 481 -36.82 35.05 -3.84
C ARG A 481 -35.33 34.78 -3.61
N ASN A 482 -34.80 35.08 -2.41
CA ASN A 482 -33.43 34.68 -2.08
C ASN A 482 -33.37 33.19 -1.68
N PRO A 483 -32.76 32.30 -2.49
CA PRO A 483 -32.72 30.87 -2.20
C PRO A 483 -31.90 30.50 -0.95
N ARG A 484 -31.05 31.41 -0.44
CA ARG A 484 -30.29 31.18 0.80
C ARG A 484 -31.10 31.46 2.06
N ALA A 485 -32.11 32.31 2.00
CA ALA A 485 -32.89 32.73 3.15
C ALA A 485 -33.80 31.60 3.67
N ILE A 486 -34.33 30.75 2.79
CA ILE A 486 -35.17 29.62 3.19
C ILE A 486 -34.36 28.56 3.95
N ASN A 487 -33.12 28.29 3.53
CA ASN A 487 -32.21 27.39 4.24
C ASN A 487 -31.84 27.93 5.63
N LYS A 488 -31.76 29.25 5.80
CA LYS A 488 -31.52 29.89 7.10
C LYS A 488 -32.72 29.72 8.04
N LEU A 489 -33.95 29.88 7.54
CA LEU A 489 -35.19 29.62 8.27
C LEU A 489 -35.31 28.14 8.68
N ILE A 490 -35.03 27.20 7.77
CA ILE A 490 -34.98 25.76 8.09
C ILE A 490 -33.98 25.50 9.21
N GLY A 491 -32.79 26.13 9.18
CA GLY A 491 -31.79 26.03 10.24
C GLY A 491 -32.28 26.53 11.60
N LEU A 492 -33.05 27.62 11.63
CA LEU A 492 -33.63 28.20 12.85
C LEU A 492 -34.73 27.31 13.44
N VAL A 493 -35.65 26.80 12.60
CA VAL A 493 -36.68 25.84 13.03
C VAL A 493 -36.04 24.56 13.56
N ARG A 494 -35.00 24.03 12.89
CA ARG A 494 -34.25 22.87 13.38
C ARG A 494 -33.56 23.13 14.72
N LYS A 495 -33.10 24.35 14.98
CA LYS A 495 -32.51 24.70 16.27
C LYS A 495 -33.58 24.74 17.37
N ALA A 496 -34.74 25.32 17.08
CA ALA A 496 -35.87 25.38 18.00
C ALA A 496 -36.42 23.98 18.34
N THR A 497 -36.44 23.06 17.37
CA THR A 497 -36.87 21.66 17.56
C THR A 497 -35.75 20.73 18.04
N GLN A 498 -34.58 21.25 18.42
CA GLN A 498 -33.41 20.45 18.82
C GLN A 498 -33.04 19.35 17.81
N SER A 499 -33.21 19.62 16.51
CA SER A 499 -33.00 18.68 15.40
C SER A 499 -33.94 17.46 15.37
N ARG A 500 -35.11 17.56 16.02
CA ARG A 500 -36.17 16.54 16.05
C ARG A 500 -37.22 16.70 14.95
N ALA A 501 -37.00 17.57 13.97
CA ALA A 501 -37.91 17.74 12.84
C ALA A 501 -37.19 17.46 11.51
N ASP A 502 -37.88 16.78 10.60
CA ASP A 502 -37.39 16.45 9.27
C ASP A 502 -37.21 17.75 8.44
N PRO A 503 -35.99 18.04 7.93
CA PRO A 503 -35.76 19.21 7.09
C PRO A 503 -36.67 19.29 5.86
N VAL A 504 -37.08 18.15 5.30
CA VAL A 504 -37.97 18.11 4.12
C VAL A 504 -39.37 18.59 4.52
N MET A 505 -39.90 18.07 5.63
CA MET A 505 -41.21 18.45 6.15
C MET A 505 -41.25 19.92 6.60
N ILE A 506 -40.19 20.42 7.26
CA ILE A 506 -40.07 21.84 7.60
C ILE A 506 -40.13 22.70 6.34
N LYS A 507 -39.39 22.31 5.30
CA LYS A 507 -39.36 23.05 4.03
C LYS A 507 -40.75 23.11 3.40
N GLU A 508 -41.45 21.98 3.31
CA GLU A 508 -42.82 21.92 2.76
C GLU A 508 -43.80 22.82 3.53
N ILE A 509 -43.74 22.81 4.87
CA ILE A 509 -44.58 23.67 5.72
C ILE A 509 -44.26 25.16 5.50
N LEU A 510 -42.98 25.51 5.47
CA LEU A 510 -42.55 26.90 5.25
C LEU A 510 -42.93 27.40 3.85
N GLU A 511 -42.76 26.60 2.82
CA GLU A 511 -43.16 26.92 1.44
C GLU A 511 -44.68 27.13 1.35
N LYS A 512 -45.47 26.24 1.97
CA LYS A 512 -46.93 26.35 2.04
C LYS A 512 -47.40 27.63 2.75
N LYS A 513 -46.77 27.99 3.88
CA LYS A 513 -47.13 29.20 4.66
C LYS A 513 -46.65 30.50 4.00
N LEU A 514 -45.57 30.45 3.23
CA LEU A 514 -45.02 31.60 2.50
C LEU A 514 -45.60 31.74 1.09
N SER A 515 -46.46 30.80 0.66
CA SER A 515 -47.12 30.77 -0.65
C SER A 515 -46.12 30.78 -1.81
N LEU A 516 -45.03 30.01 -1.67
CA LEU A 516 -43.97 29.85 -2.66
C LEU A 516 -44.21 28.70 -3.63
#